data_AF-A0A3M9LSR0-F1
#
_entry.id   AF-A0A3M9LSR0-F1
#
_cell.length_a   1.000
_cell.length_b   1.000
_cell.length_c   1.000
_cell.angle_alpha   90.00
_cell.angle_beta   90.00
_cell.angle_gamma   90.00
#
_symmetry.space_group_name_H-M   'P 1'
#
loop_
_entity.id
_entity.type
_entity.pdbx_description
1 polymer ?
#
loop_
_entity_poly.entity_id
_entity_poly.type
_entity_poly.pdbx_seq_one_letter_code
_entity_poly.pdbx_strand_id
1 'polypeptide(L)'
;MKVEGIARETLEFILKSSESTYPREFVGLLETEKGIISNVMILPGTESSEMNGVIKLFMMPNVQSVGSVHSHPGPGYRPSNADLVMFGKTGDWHIIVAEPFDENSWQCYNREGYPVDLPVLDVELDQPELP
;
A
#
# COMPACT_ATOMS: atom_id res chain seq x y z
N MET A 1 10.08 -12.69 1.87
CA MET A 1 9.86 -12.73 3.33
C MET A 1 8.44 -13.21 3.55
N LYS A 2 8.13 -14.00 4.58
CA LYS A 2 6.75 -14.42 4.83
C LYS A 2 6.02 -13.27 5.54
N VAL A 3 4.99 -12.72 4.92
CA VAL A 3 4.07 -11.77 5.54
C VAL A 3 2.95 -12.57 6.21
N GLU A 4 2.64 -12.23 7.45
CA GLU A 4 1.62 -12.90 8.27
C GLU A 4 0.31 -12.10 8.32
N GLY A 5 0.39 -10.79 8.10
CA GLY A 5 -0.76 -9.89 8.10
C GLY A 5 -0.35 -8.43 8.01
N ILE A 6 -1.34 -7.55 8.10
CA ILE A 6 -1.18 -6.10 8.24
C ILE A 6 -1.69 -5.66 9.61
N ALA A 7 -0.96 -4.76 10.27
CA ALA A 7 -1.43 -4.18 11.51
C ALA A 7 -2.66 -3.29 11.24
N ARG A 8 -3.68 -3.38 12.11
CA ARG A 8 -4.92 -2.60 11.96
C ARG A 8 -4.65 -1.12 11.82
N GLU A 9 -3.76 -0.57 12.65
CA GLU A 9 -3.38 0.84 12.61
C GLU A 9 -2.80 1.26 11.26
N THR A 10 -1.98 0.40 10.63
CA THR A 10 -1.41 0.64 9.31
C THR A 10 -2.48 0.63 8.22
N LEU A 11 -3.42 -0.32 8.27
CA LEU A 11 -4.54 -0.35 7.33
C LEU A 11 -5.41 0.90 7.48
N GLU A 12 -5.75 1.29 8.71
CA GLU A 12 -6.51 2.52 8.97
C GLU A 12 -5.80 3.77 8.47
N PHE A 13 -4.48 3.84 8.65
CA PHE A 13 -3.67 4.93 8.10
C PHE A 13 -3.77 5.00 6.58
N ILE A 14 -3.68 3.84 5.89
CA ILE A 14 -3.83 3.77 4.44
C ILE A 14 -5.21 4.26 4.01
N LEU A 15 -6.28 3.77 4.64
CA LEU A 15 -7.66 4.14 4.31
C LEU A 15 -7.89 5.66 4.46
N LYS A 16 -7.54 6.21 5.63
CA LYS A 16 -7.69 7.65 5.92
C LYS A 16 -6.82 8.52 5.00
N SER A 17 -5.61 8.06 4.67
CA SER A 17 -4.74 8.77 3.74
C SER A 17 -5.30 8.77 2.32
N SER A 18 -5.86 7.64 1.89
CA SER A 18 -6.51 7.48 0.58
C SER A 18 -7.73 8.40 0.45
N GLU A 19 -8.58 8.44 1.47
CA GLU A 19 -9.72 9.36 1.55
C GLU A 19 -9.25 10.83 1.49
N SER A 20 -8.19 11.18 2.23
CA SER A 20 -7.66 12.54 2.28
C SER A 20 -7.04 13.01 0.96
N THR A 21 -6.55 12.09 0.12
CA THR A 21 -5.97 12.42 -1.18
C THR A 21 -6.97 12.44 -2.33
N TYR A 22 -8.16 11.87 -2.13
CA TYR A 22 -9.23 11.81 -3.12
C TYR A 22 -9.52 13.21 -3.73
N PRO A 23 -9.72 13.33 -5.07
CA PRO A 23 -9.82 12.27 -6.08
C PRO A 23 -8.47 11.81 -6.67
N ARG A 24 -7.34 12.19 -6.07
CA ARG A 24 -6.02 11.70 -6.50
C ARG A 24 -5.68 10.38 -5.80
N GLU A 25 -4.85 9.58 -6.47
CA GLU A 25 -4.37 8.33 -5.90
C GLU A 25 -3.34 8.57 -4.78
N PHE A 26 -3.59 8.03 -3.60
CA PHE A 26 -2.56 7.77 -2.60
C PHE A 26 -1.64 6.67 -3.13
N VAL A 27 -0.33 6.78 -2.92
CA VAL A 27 0.63 5.75 -3.33
C VAL A 27 1.81 5.67 -2.36
N GLY A 28 2.20 4.46 -1.97
CA GLY A 28 3.33 4.18 -1.09
C GLY A 28 3.90 2.78 -1.25
N LEU A 29 4.99 2.52 -0.52
CA LEU A 29 5.63 1.21 -0.42
C LEU A 29 5.36 0.61 0.97
N LEU A 30 5.18 -0.71 1.02
CA LEU A 30 4.86 -1.42 2.25
C LEU A 30 6.14 -1.93 2.92
N GLU A 31 6.29 -1.63 4.20
CA GLU A 31 7.38 -2.14 5.03
C GLU A 31 6.85 -3.14 6.06
N THR A 32 7.68 -4.12 6.39
CA THR A 32 7.35 -5.12 7.39
C THR A 32 8.30 -5.11 8.56
N GLU A 33 7.75 -5.26 9.74
CA GLU A 33 8.49 -5.60 10.95
C GLU A 33 8.04 -6.98 11.44
N LYS A 34 8.99 -7.89 11.68
CA LYS A 34 8.73 -9.24 12.23
C LYS A 34 7.64 -10.01 11.47
N GLY A 35 7.49 -9.78 10.16
CA GLY A 35 6.50 -10.45 9.32
C GLY A 35 5.14 -9.75 9.23
N ILE A 36 4.94 -8.62 9.90
CA ILE A 36 3.70 -7.84 9.88
C ILE A 36 3.94 -6.57 9.06
N ILE A 37 3.04 -6.25 8.12
CA ILE A 37 3.04 -4.95 7.45
C ILE A 37 2.65 -3.90 8.48
N SER A 38 3.60 -3.06 8.87
CA SER A 38 3.46 -2.11 9.98
C SER A 38 3.66 -0.66 9.57
N ASN A 39 4.22 -0.40 8.38
CA ASN A 39 4.51 0.96 7.94
C ASN A 39 4.33 1.15 6.43
N VAL A 40 4.12 2.40 6.03
CA VAL A 40 4.02 2.83 4.63
C VAL A 40 5.05 3.92 4.35
N MET A 41 5.99 3.63 3.46
CA MET A 41 6.97 4.60 3.00
C MET A 41 6.43 5.38 1.79
N ILE A 42 6.31 6.70 1.94
CA ILE A 42 6.00 7.61 0.83
C ILE A 42 7.31 8.13 0.24
N LEU A 43 7.56 7.83 -1.03
CA LEU A 43 8.79 8.29 -1.68
C LEU A 43 8.70 9.80 -2.01
N PRO A 44 9.76 10.59 -1.72
CA PRO A 44 9.83 11.98 -2.16
C PRO A 44 9.67 12.08 -3.68
N GLY A 45 8.93 13.08 -4.16
CA GLY A 45 8.69 13.26 -5.59
C GLY A 45 7.68 12.29 -6.22
N THR A 46 6.93 11.54 -5.39
CA THR A 46 5.71 10.84 -5.81
C THR A 46 4.70 11.87 -6.32
N GLU A 47 4.30 11.74 -7.58
CA GLU A 47 3.30 12.60 -8.21
C GLU A 47 1.98 11.83 -8.30
N SER A 48 0.94 12.32 -7.62
CA SER A 48 -0.41 11.76 -7.74
C SER A 48 -1.23 12.57 -8.74
N SER A 49 -1.88 11.87 -9.66
CA SER A 49 -2.90 12.44 -10.55
C SER A 49 -4.25 11.75 -10.33
N GLU A 50 -5.32 12.31 -10.89
CA GLU A 50 -6.66 11.70 -10.84
C GLU A 50 -6.77 10.41 -11.66
N MET A 51 -5.84 10.14 -12.57
CA MET A 51 -5.84 8.95 -13.41
C MET A 51 -4.81 7.89 -13.01
N ASN A 52 -3.69 8.30 -12.42
CA ASN A 52 -2.61 7.41 -11.96
C ASN A 52 -1.72 8.12 -10.93
N GLY A 53 -1.16 7.38 -9.98
CA GLY A 53 0.02 7.81 -9.23
C GLY A 53 1.33 7.31 -9.84
N VAL A 54 2.32 8.19 -9.98
CA VAL A 54 3.66 7.86 -10.51
C VAL A 54 4.66 7.81 -9.37
N ILE A 55 5.16 6.61 -9.06
CA ILE A 55 6.28 6.41 -8.14
C ILE A 55 7.60 6.52 -8.90
N LYS A 56 8.47 7.42 -8.46
CA LYS A 56 9.87 7.52 -8.94
C LYS A 56 10.74 6.50 -8.18
N LEU A 57 10.63 5.23 -8.55
CA LEU A 57 11.32 4.10 -7.89
C LEU A 57 12.85 4.26 -7.79
N PHE A 58 13.49 5.08 -8.62
CA PHE A 58 14.93 5.38 -8.51
C PHE A 58 15.29 6.22 -7.27
N MET A 59 14.30 6.79 -6.59
CA MET A 59 14.44 7.50 -5.31
C MET A 59 14.22 6.57 -4.11
N MET A 60 13.99 5.28 -4.34
CA MET A 60 13.83 4.30 -3.27
C MET A 60 15.13 4.20 -2.48
N PRO A 61 15.09 4.35 -1.15
CA PRO A 61 16.25 4.04 -0.32
C PRO A 61 16.63 2.56 -0.47
N ASN A 62 17.82 2.16 -0.03
CA ASN A 62 18.23 0.75 0.05
C ASN A 62 17.46 -0.03 1.17
N VAL A 63 16.17 0.23 1.34
CA VAL A 63 15.27 -0.50 2.23
C VAL A 63 14.57 -1.59 1.43
N GLN A 64 14.28 -2.72 2.07
CA GLN A 64 13.49 -3.78 1.45
C GLN A 64 12.01 -3.49 1.64
N SER A 65 11.34 -3.05 0.58
CA SER A 65 9.88 -3.07 0.50
C SER A 65 9.38 -4.50 0.28
N VAL A 66 8.25 -4.85 0.89
CA VAL A 66 7.56 -6.12 0.60
C VAL A 66 6.51 -5.98 -0.50
N GLY A 67 6.22 -4.75 -0.92
CA GLY A 67 5.29 -4.47 -2.01
C GLY A 67 4.84 -3.01 -2.07
N SER A 68 3.62 -2.76 -2.53
CA SER A 68 3.12 -1.40 -2.75
C SER A 68 1.70 -1.24 -2.25
N VAL A 69 1.29 0.01 -2.03
CA VAL A 69 -0.10 0.36 -1.78
C VAL A 69 -0.49 1.55 -2.63
N HIS A 70 -1.68 1.51 -3.22
CA HIS A 70 -2.28 2.68 -3.83
C HIS A 70 -3.81 2.70 -3.73
N SER A 71 -4.40 3.87 -3.93
CA SER A 71 -5.86 4.03 -3.93
C SER A 71 -6.39 4.32 -5.32
N HIS A 72 -7.55 3.76 -5.68
CA HIS A 72 -8.31 4.13 -6.87
C HIS A 72 -9.39 5.17 -6.51
N PRO A 73 -9.67 6.14 -7.41
CA PRO A 73 -10.74 7.12 -7.20
C PRO A 73 -12.15 6.55 -7.46
N GLY A 74 -12.25 5.39 -8.12
CA GLY A 74 -13.51 4.67 -8.30
C GLY A 74 -13.72 3.61 -7.22
N PRO A 75 -14.89 2.95 -7.20
CA PRO A 75 -15.23 1.92 -6.21
C PRO A 75 -14.57 0.56 -6.46
N GLY A 76 -13.81 0.42 -7.56
CA GLY A 76 -13.14 -0.83 -7.90
C GLY A 76 -11.69 -0.82 -7.41
N TYR A 77 -11.25 -1.90 -6.76
CA TYR A 77 -9.86 -2.14 -6.36
C TYR A 77 -9.16 -3.17 -7.26
N ARG A 78 -9.67 -3.40 -8.48
CA ARG A 78 -9.08 -4.35 -9.42
C ARG A 78 -7.85 -3.73 -10.11
N PRO A 79 -6.70 -4.42 -10.14
CA PRO A 79 -5.48 -3.84 -10.72
C PRO A 79 -5.63 -3.54 -12.21
N SER A 80 -5.13 -2.37 -12.60
CA SER A 80 -4.91 -1.98 -13.99
C SER A 80 -3.63 -2.62 -14.56
N ASN A 81 -3.42 -2.53 -15.88
CA ASN A 81 -2.15 -2.97 -16.47
C ASN A 81 -0.95 -2.15 -15.96
N ALA A 82 -1.15 -0.87 -15.62
CA ALA A 82 -0.10 -0.04 -15.04
C ALA A 82 0.27 -0.52 -13.63
N ASP A 83 -0.73 -0.94 -12.86
CA ASP A 83 -0.56 -1.49 -11.50
C ASP A 83 0.28 -2.77 -11.57
N LEU A 84 -0.02 -3.69 -12.49
CA LEU A 84 0.77 -4.92 -12.68
C LEU A 84 2.25 -4.65 -13.01
N VAL A 85 2.52 -3.59 -13.77
CA VAL A 85 3.90 -3.16 -14.05
C VAL A 85 4.59 -2.62 -12.79
N MET A 86 3.87 -1.93 -11.92
CA MET A 86 4.37 -1.50 -10.61
C MET A 86 4.61 -2.70 -9.69
N PHE A 87 3.69 -3.66 -9.66
CA PHE A 87 3.77 -4.85 -8.82
C PHE A 87 5.04 -5.63 -9.13
N GLY A 88 5.32 -5.80 -10.43
CA GLY A 88 6.53 -6.42 -10.94
C GLY A 88 7.85 -5.80 -10.48
N LYS A 89 7.85 -4.63 -9.83
CA LYS A 89 9.05 -3.89 -9.40
C LYS A 89 9.14 -3.64 -7.89
N THR A 90 8.08 -3.88 -7.13
CA THR A 90 7.95 -3.33 -5.76
C THR A 90 7.82 -4.38 -4.66
N GLY A 91 7.65 -5.65 -5.00
CA GLY A 91 7.61 -6.76 -4.04
C GLY A 91 6.61 -7.83 -4.46
N ASP A 92 6.03 -8.52 -3.48
CA ASP A 92 5.07 -9.61 -3.67
C ASP A 92 3.70 -9.32 -3.04
N TRP A 93 3.54 -8.22 -2.28
CA TRP A 93 2.31 -7.88 -1.53
C TRP A 93 1.78 -6.51 -1.91
N HIS A 94 0.72 -6.43 -2.70
CA HIS A 94 0.22 -5.18 -3.24
C HIS A 94 -1.20 -4.90 -2.77
N ILE A 95 -1.41 -3.77 -2.10
CA ILE A 95 -2.73 -3.37 -1.60
C ILE A 95 -3.33 -2.33 -2.54
N ILE A 96 -4.57 -2.56 -2.98
CA ILE A 96 -5.38 -1.53 -3.63
C ILE A 96 -6.54 -1.19 -2.71
N VAL A 97 -6.72 0.10 -2.46
CA VAL A 97 -7.88 0.66 -1.75
C VAL A 97 -8.78 1.38 -2.74
N ALA A 98 -10.09 1.39 -2.51
CA ALA A 98 -11.06 2.08 -3.35
C ALA A 98 -12.06 2.90 -2.52
N GLU A 99 -12.79 3.79 -3.18
CA GLU A 99 -13.96 4.46 -2.59
C GLU A 99 -15.01 3.41 -2.15
N PRO A 100 -15.66 3.52 -0.98
CA PRO A 100 -15.70 4.66 -0.04
C PRO A 100 -14.61 4.67 1.06
N PHE A 101 -13.48 3.97 0.90
CA PHE A 101 -12.36 3.94 1.85
C PHE A 101 -12.72 3.38 3.25
N ASP A 102 -13.68 2.47 3.32
CA ASP A 102 -14.03 1.78 4.56
C ASP A 102 -13.19 0.50 4.78
N GLU A 103 -13.39 -0.15 5.93
CA GLU A 103 -12.65 -1.36 6.34
C GLU A 103 -12.74 -2.55 5.38
N ASN A 104 -13.71 -2.53 4.45
CA ASN A 104 -13.93 -3.54 3.42
C ASN A 104 -13.55 -3.05 2.01
N SER A 105 -13.15 -1.79 1.86
CA SER A 105 -12.86 -1.16 0.55
C SER A 105 -11.42 -1.36 0.10
N TRP A 106 -10.88 -2.57 0.27
CA TRP A 106 -9.50 -2.88 -0.11
C TRP A 106 -9.30 -4.35 -0.46
N GLN A 107 -8.25 -4.64 -1.21
CA GLN A 107 -7.83 -5.99 -1.54
C GLN A 107 -6.31 -6.07 -1.64
N CYS A 108 -5.74 -7.16 -1.14
CA CYS A 108 -4.34 -7.50 -1.38
C CYS A 108 -4.19 -8.40 -2.60
N TYR A 109 -3.11 -8.20 -3.35
CA TYR A 109 -2.74 -8.91 -4.56
C TYR A 109 -1.29 -9.37 -4.49
N ASN A 110 -1.00 -10.50 -5.13
CA ASN A 110 0.37 -10.90 -5.38
C ASN A 110 0.99 -10.15 -6.57
N ARG A 111 2.27 -10.42 -6.86
CA ARG A 111 3.01 -9.79 -7.97
C ARG A 111 2.36 -9.98 -9.35
N GLU A 112 1.62 -11.06 -9.56
CA GLU A 112 0.90 -11.35 -10.80
C GLU A 112 -0.51 -10.72 -10.84
N GLY A 113 -0.95 -10.06 -9.77
CA GLY A 113 -2.28 -9.46 -9.67
C GLY A 113 -3.39 -10.43 -9.28
N TYR A 114 -3.04 -11.61 -8.74
CA TYR A 114 -4.02 -12.51 -8.15
C TYR A 114 -4.36 -12.07 -6.72
N PRO A 115 -5.64 -12.05 -6.33
CA PRO A 115 -6.03 -11.68 -4.98
C PRO A 115 -5.45 -12.67 -3.97
N VAL A 116 -4.94 -12.15 -2.86
CA VAL A 116 -4.42 -12.92 -1.73
C VAL A 116 -5.07 -12.46 -0.44
N ASP A 117 -5.32 -13.41 0.47
CA ASP A 117 -5.81 -13.08 1.81
C ASP A 117 -4.69 -12.46 2.63
N LEU A 118 -4.98 -11.31 3.24
CA LEU A 118 -4.07 -10.62 4.16
C LEU A 118 -4.81 -10.38 5.48
N PRO A 119 -4.51 -11.14 6.55
CA PRO A 119 -5.14 -10.94 7.84
C PRO A 119 -4.89 -9.54 8.41
N VAL A 120 -5.93 -8.92 8.95
CA VAL A 120 -5.81 -7.70 9.76
C VAL A 120 -5.55 -8.10 11.20
N LEU A 121 -4.44 -7.63 11.76
CA LEU A 121 -3.96 -8.03 13.09
C LEU A 121 -4.00 -6.86 14.07
N ASP A 122 -4.50 -7.12 15.27
CA ASP A 122 -4.43 -6.20 16.41
C ASP A 122 -3.11 -6.45 17.14
N VAL A 123 -2.10 -5.63 16.84
CA VAL A 123 -0.73 -5.72 17.39
C VAL A 123 -0.27 -4.37 17.91
N GLU A 124 0.50 -4.37 19.00
CA GLU A 124 1.19 -3.17 19.45
C GLU A 124 2.41 -2.95 18.55
N LEU A 125 2.39 -1.85 17.78
CA LEU A 125 3.53 -1.41 17.00
C LEU A 125 4.47 -0.61 17.91
N ASP A 126 5.75 -0.96 17.89
CA ASP A 126 6.77 -0.16 18.56
C ASP A 126 6.81 1.22 17.86
N GLN A 127 6.36 2.28 18.54
CA GLN A 127 6.44 3.61 17.94
C GLN A 127 7.91 4.00 17.80
N PRO A 128 8.35 4.52 16.63
CA PRO A 128 9.69 5.05 16.52
C PRO A 128 9.84 6.18 17.52
N GLU A 129 10.81 6.08 18.43
CA GLU A 129 11.20 7.19 19.29
C GLU A 129 11.56 8.37 18.38
N LEU A 130 10.72 9.42 18.38
CA LEU A 130 11.06 10.67 17.70
C LEU A 130 12.28 11.27 18.41
N PRO A 131 13.38 11.56 17.68
CA PRO A 131 14.57 12.17 18.27
C PRO A 131 14.35 13.60 18.76
#